data_AF-A0A7L3AZE7-F1
#
_entry.id   AF-A0A7L3AZE7-F1
#
_cell.length_a   1.000
_cell.length_b   1.000
_cell.length_c   1.000
_cell.angle_alpha   90.00
_cell.angle_beta   90.00
_cell.angle_gamma   90.00
#
_symmetry.space_group_name_H-M   'P 1'
#
loop_
_entity.id
_entity.type
_entity.pdbx_description
1 polymer ?
#
loop_
_entity_poly.entity_id
_entity_poly.type
_entity_poly.pdbx_seq_one_letter_code
_entity_poly.pdbx_strand_id
1 'polypeptide(L)' 'IFVFPGSLAENQISNKGAKALARSLMVNRSLTALDLRSNAIGPTGAKALADALKKNQVLLSLK' A
#
# COMPACT_ATOMS: atom_id res chain seq x y z
N ILE A 1 -13.81 -7.39 17.14
CA ILE A 1 -12.83 -6.44 16.58
C ILE A 1 -12.27 -7.08 15.32
N PHE A 2 -12.87 -6.78 14.16
CA PHE A 2 -12.51 -7.41 12.88
C PHE A 2 -11.27 -6.72 12.31
N VAL A 3 -10.15 -7.43 12.25
CA VAL A 3 -8.97 -7.02 11.50
C VAL A 3 -9.17 -7.48 10.06
N PHE A 4 -9.45 -6.55 9.15
CA PHE A 4 -9.51 -6.85 7.72
C PHE A 4 -8.12 -7.29 7.22
N PRO A 5 -8.03 -8.28 6.33
CA PRO A 5 -6.78 -8.59 5.65
C PRO A 5 -6.34 -7.35 4.85
N GLY A 6 -5.25 -6.69 5.25
CA GLY A 6 -4.69 -5.53 4.53
C GLY A 6 -4.63 -4.20 5.28
N SER A 7 -4.89 -4.13 6.59
CA SER A 7 -4.63 -2.86 7.32
C SER A 7 -3.17 -2.76 7.75
N LEU A 8 -2.49 -1.73 7.25
CA LEU A 8 -1.19 -1.24 7.68
C LEU A 8 -1.29 0.21 8.20
N ALA A 9 -2.48 0.64 8.61
CA ALA A 9 -2.66 1.96 9.19
C ALA A 9 -1.84 2.13 10.48
N GLU A 10 -1.40 3.36 10.76
CA GLU A 10 -0.71 3.73 12.01
C GLU A 10 0.64 3.02 12.27
N ASN A 11 1.32 2.56 11.22
CA ASN A 11 2.59 1.81 11.32
C ASN A 11 3.85 2.64 11.03
N GLN A 12 3.75 3.98 11.02
CA GLN A 12 4.88 4.88 10.72
C GLN A 12 5.62 4.54 9.41
N ILE A 13 4.91 4.02 8.40
CA ILE A 13 5.52 3.65 7.12
C ILE A 13 6.10 4.90 6.47
N SER A 14 7.42 4.92 6.31
CA SER A 14 8.16 5.99 5.64
C SER A 14 8.13 5.82 4.11
N ASN A 15 8.70 6.79 3.39
CA ASN A 15 8.95 6.68 1.94
C ASN A 15 9.67 5.38 1.54
N LYS A 16 10.61 4.90 2.36
CA LYS A 16 11.33 3.64 2.08
C LYS A 16 10.40 2.43 2.21
N GLY A 17 9.58 2.41 3.27
CA GLY A 17 8.57 1.36 3.48
C GLY A 17 7.54 1.33 2.36
N ALA A 18 7.02 2.48 1.95
CA ALA A 18 6.08 2.59 0.82
C ALA A 18 6.67 2.08 -0.50
N LYS A 19 7.96 2.35 -0.77
CA LYS A 19 8.66 1.80 -1.95
C LYS A 19 8.81 0.28 -1.90
N ALA A 20 9.07 -0.29 -0.72
CA ALA A 20 9.11 -1.74 -0.55
C ALA A 20 7.72 -2.34 -0.78
N LEU A 21 6.68 -1.73 -0.20
CA LEU A 21 5.30 -2.15 -0.37
C LEU A 21 4.84 -2.09 -1.83
N ALA A 22 5.21 -1.02 -2.55
CA ALA A 22 4.94 -0.87 -3.99
C ALA A 22 5.50 -2.04 -4.80
N ARG A 23 6.72 -2.49 -4.50
CA ARG A 23 7.32 -3.66 -5.16
C ARG A 23 6.54 -4.94 -4.87
N SER A 24 6.09 -5.14 -3.63
CA SER A 24 5.24 -6.27 -3.25
C SER A 24 3.87 -6.22 -3.94
N LEU A 25 3.26 -5.04 -4.06
CA LEU A 25 1.98 -4.86 -4.77
C LEU A 25 2.08 -5.21 -6.26
N MET A 26 3.23 -5.00 -6.90
CA MET A 26 3.39 -5.36 -8.32
C MET A 26 3.30 -6.87 -8.59
N VAL A 27 3.66 -7.71 -7.62
CA VAL A 27 3.62 -9.18 -7.74
C VAL A 27 2.44 -9.81 -7.00
N ASN A 28 1.85 -9.11 -6.03
CA ASN A 28 0.69 -9.61 -5.29
C ASN A 28 -0.55 -9.68 -6.21
N ARG A 29 -1.25 -10.82 -6.17
CA ARG A 29 -2.45 -11.12 -6.97
C ARG A 29 -3.65 -11.55 -6.12
N SER A 30 -3.57 -11.41 -4.80
CA SER A 30 -4.64 -11.80 -3.87
C SER A 30 -5.16 -10.66 -3.00
N LEU A 31 -4.35 -9.61 -2.79
CA LEU A 31 -4.73 -8.48 -1.97
C LEU A 31 -5.68 -7.57 -2.73
N THR A 32 -6.92 -7.47 -2.26
CA THR A 32 -7.99 -6.66 -2.86
C THR A 32 -8.20 -5.32 -2.14
N ALA A 33 -7.76 -5.20 -0.89
CA ALA A 33 -7.86 -3.98 -0.10
C ALA A 33 -6.59 -3.75 0.72
N LEU A 34 -6.16 -2.49 0.82
CA LEU A 34 -5.04 -2.07 1.64
C LEU A 34 -5.36 -0.72 2.32
N ASP A 35 -5.10 -0.61 3.62
CA ASP A 35 -5.24 0.64 4.39
C ASP A 35 -3.86 1.10 4.88
N LEU A 36 -3.44 2.29 4.46
CA LEU A 36 -2.19 2.95 4.78
C LEU A 36 -2.41 4.29 5.50
N ARG A 37 -3.63 4.58 5.98
CA ARG A 37 -3.91 5.81 6.71
C ARG A 37 -2.99 5.99 7.92
N SER A 38 -2.78 7.25 8.30
CA SER A 38 -1.96 7.59 9.46
C SER A 38 -0.52 7.03 9.41
N ASN A 39 0.06 6.93 8.21
CA ASN A 39 1.49 6.64 8.01
C ASN A 39 2.26 7.88 7.54
N ALA A 40 3.58 7.87 7.74
CA ALA A 40 4.49 8.95 7.34
C ALA A 40 4.96 8.82 5.87
N ILE A 41 4.01 8.55 4.95
CA ILE A 41 4.30 8.38 3.53
C ILE A 41 4.36 9.75 2.87
N GLY A 42 5.56 10.19 2.52
CA GLY A 42 5.76 11.43 1.77
C GLY A 42 5.56 11.26 0.26
N PRO A 43 5.77 12.34 -0.52
CA PRO A 43 5.48 12.37 -1.95
C PRO A 43 6.19 11.29 -2.76
N THR A 44 7.43 10.94 -2.38
CA THR A 44 8.21 9.91 -3.09
C THR A 44 7.69 8.50 -2.84
N GLY A 45 7.18 8.21 -1.64
CA GLY A 45 6.52 6.95 -1.32
C GLY A 45 5.16 6.83 -2.01
N ALA A 46 4.38 7.92 -2.00
CA ALA A 46 3.08 7.98 -2.66
C ALA A 46 3.20 7.77 -4.18
N LYS A 47 4.19 8.39 -4.84
CA LYS A 47 4.46 8.17 -6.27
C LYS A 47 4.77 6.70 -6.58
N ALA A 48 5.60 6.05 -5.76
CA ALA A 48 5.95 4.65 -5.95
C ALA A 48 4.72 3.73 -5.81
N LEU A 49 3.85 4.00 -4.83
CA LEU A 49 2.58 3.28 -4.69
C LEU A 49 1.68 3.50 -5.91
N ALA A 50 1.52 4.73 -6.39
CA ALA A 50 0.73 5.03 -7.58
C ALA A 50 1.22 4.28 -8.83
N ASP A 51 2.53 4.21 -9.03
CA ASP A 51 3.12 3.48 -10.17
C ASP A 51 2.92 1.96 -10.04
N ALA A 52 2.94 1.41 -8.84
CA ALA A 52 2.61 0.00 -8.59
C ALA A 52 1.12 -0.30 -8.82
N LEU A 53 0.23 0.59 -8.40
CA LEU A 53 -1.23 0.45 -8.58
C LEU A 53 -1.62 0.43 -10.05
N LYS A 54 -0.98 1.22 -10.91
CA LYS A 54 -1.21 1.15 -12.38
C LYS A 54 -0.96 -0.24 -12.96
N LYS A 55 -0.11 -1.04 -12.33
CA LYS A 55 0.25 -2.41 -12.76
C LYS A 55 -0.54 -3.49 -12.01
N ASN A 56 -1.08 -3.17 -10.84
CA ASN A 56 -1.84 -4.10 -10.03
C ASN A 56 -3.33 -4.01 -10.41
N GLN A 57 -3.86 -5.08 -11.01
CA GLN A 57 -5.26 -5.17 -11.45
C GLN A 57 -6.19 -5.83 -10.40
N VAL A 58 -5.64 -6.25 -9.26
CA VAL A 58 -6.39 -6.99 -8.21
C VAL A 58 -6.74 -6.08 -7.03
N LEU A 59 -5.91 -5.09 -6.71
CA LEU A 59 -6.20 -4.17 -5.61
C LEU A 59 -7.34 -3.23 -6.01
N LEU A 60 -8.49 -3.39 -5.36
CA LEU A 60 -9.71 -2.63 -5.62
C LEU A 60 -9.86 -1.41 -4.71
N SER A 61 -9.26 -1.46 -3.51
CA SER A 61 -9.36 -0.39 -2.52
C SER A 61 -8.00 -0.06 -1.91
N LEU A 62 -7.64 1.21 -1.94
CA LEU A 62 -6.52 1.78 -1.18
C LEU A 62 -7.04 2.91 -0.31
N LYS A 63 -6.76 2.86 0.98
CA LYS A 63 -7.15 3.89 1.97
C LYS A 63 -5.91 4.50 2.61
#